data_AF-A0A942CYM8-F1
#
_entry.id   AF-A0A942CYM8-F1
#
_cell.length_a   1.000
_cell.length_b   1.000
_cell.length_c   1.000
_cell.angle_alpha   90.00
_cell.angle_beta   90.00
_cell.angle_gamma   90.00
#
_symmetry.space_group_name_H-M   'P 1'
#
loop_
_entity.id
_entity.type
_entity.pdbx_description
1 polymer ?
#
loop_
_entity_poly.entity_id
_entity_poly.type
_entity_poly.pdbx_seq_one_letter_code
_entity_poly.pdbx_strand_id
1 'polypeptide(L)'
;MRGYPERTRLFGPRPSFQENLATIEVLRRQLCCIPLSSKPPYCKTYPYLDRDLLQFLFALPREQILRPHQRRSLMRRALAGIVPPEVLHGRRKAFVIRGPLTAIASQIDALDHATREMLASQLGILDSSVLAATLREVRAGGSVSIPSVFRVFAMERWLRNLAHWNTLEDFGTRIRGSAALASRNRTPHEFKTSLS
;
A
#
# COMPACT_ATOMS: atom_id res chain seq x y z
N MET A 1 25.04 42.73 1.52
CA MET A 1 24.55 41.59 0.72
C MET A 1 25.74 40.86 0.10
N ARG A 2 26.09 39.66 0.60
CA ARG A 2 26.94 38.63 -0.06
C ARG A 2 27.10 37.46 0.94
N GLY A 3 27.14 36.22 0.45
CA GLY A 3 27.38 35.03 1.26
C GLY A 3 26.16 34.10 1.40
N TYR A 4 26.10 33.09 0.53
CA TYR A 4 25.74 31.68 0.76
C TYR A 4 25.47 31.01 -0.61
N PRO A 5 26.51 30.75 -1.43
CA PRO A 5 26.33 30.18 -2.77
C PRO A 5 25.94 28.70 -2.75
N GLU A 6 26.19 27.97 -1.66
CA GLU A 6 25.96 26.52 -1.62
C GLU A 6 24.78 26.14 -0.72
N ARG A 7 23.65 25.83 -1.35
CA ARG A 7 22.53 25.14 -0.71
C ARG A 7 22.94 23.69 -0.41
N THR A 8 23.37 23.43 0.82
CA THR A 8 23.70 22.08 1.30
C THR A 8 22.57 21.08 0.99
N ARG A 9 22.88 20.12 0.10
CA ARG A 9 21.96 19.04 -0.33
C ARG A 9 21.94 17.89 0.70
N LEU A 10 21.88 18.21 1.99
CA LEU A 10 21.93 17.26 3.12
C LEU A 10 20.65 16.44 3.33
N PHE A 11 19.61 16.68 2.52
CA PHE A 11 18.35 15.96 2.59
C PHE A 11 17.95 15.53 1.18
N GLY A 12 17.27 14.37 1.08
CA GLY A 12 16.69 13.86 -0.17
C GLY A 12 15.70 14.84 -0.81
N PRO A 13 15.07 14.48 -1.96
CA PRO A 13 14.26 15.39 -2.75
C PRO A 13 13.33 16.22 -1.86
N ARG A 14 13.58 17.54 -1.84
CA ARG A 14 12.78 18.49 -1.08
C ARG A 14 11.38 18.40 -1.67
N PRO A 15 10.31 18.12 -0.88
CA PRO A 15 8.97 18.01 -1.44
C PRO A 15 8.64 19.30 -2.17
N SER A 16 8.55 19.18 -3.48
CA SER A 16 8.31 20.26 -4.41
C SER A 16 6.87 20.73 -4.27
N PHE A 17 6.58 21.93 -4.77
CA PHE A 17 5.20 22.41 -4.86
C PHE A 17 4.33 21.43 -5.67
N GLN A 18 4.90 20.81 -6.71
CA GLN A 18 4.24 19.79 -7.53
C GLN A 18 3.93 18.50 -6.75
N GLU A 19 4.84 18.02 -5.89
CA GLU A 19 4.54 16.86 -5.01
C GLU A 19 3.41 17.16 -4.01
N ASN A 20 3.30 18.39 -3.51
CA ASN A 20 2.19 18.79 -2.65
C ASN A 20 0.85 18.79 -3.42
N LEU A 21 0.83 19.33 -4.65
CA LEU A 21 -0.35 19.29 -5.52
C LEU A 21 -0.75 17.84 -5.88
N ALA A 22 0.21 17.00 -6.24
CA ALA A 22 -0.02 15.58 -6.50
C ALA A 22 -0.57 14.86 -5.26
N THR A 23 -0.07 15.20 -4.06
CA THR A 23 -0.61 14.67 -2.80
C THR A 23 -2.06 15.11 -2.56
N ILE A 24 -2.40 16.37 -2.84
CA ILE A 24 -3.79 16.87 -2.72
C ILE A 24 -4.72 16.15 -3.70
N GLU A 25 -4.30 15.95 -4.95
CA GLU A 25 -5.10 15.22 -5.94
C GLU A 25 -5.30 13.74 -5.56
N VAL A 26 -4.28 13.08 -5.01
CA VAL A 26 -4.40 11.73 -4.45
C VAL A 26 -5.38 11.69 -3.27
N LEU A 27 -5.31 12.66 -2.35
CA LEU A 27 -6.24 12.76 -1.23
C LEU A 27 -7.68 13.02 -1.73
N ARG A 28 -7.88 13.90 -2.71
CA ARG A 28 -9.18 14.18 -3.32
C ARG A 28 -9.79 12.89 -3.90
N ARG A 29 -9.03 12.15 -4.71
CA ARG A 29 -9.46 10.85 -5.27
C ARG A 29 -9.80 9.85 -4.16
N GLN A 30 -8.95 9.73 -3.14
CA GLN A 30 -9.22 8.84 -2.01
C GLN A 30 -10.53 9.19 -1.31
N LEU A 31 -10.78 10.48 -1.03
CA LEU A 31 -12.02 10.94 -0.40
C LEU A 31 -13.25 10.67 -1.26
N CYS A 32 -13.18 10.89 -2.58
CA CYS A 32 -14.26 10.54 -3.51
C CYS A 32 -14.54 9.02 -3.56
N CYS A 33 -13.54 8.19 -3.31
CA CYS A 33 -13.66 6.73 -3.31
C CYS A 33 -13.94 6.13 -1.91
N ILE A 34 -14.16 6.93 -0.86
CA ILE A 34 -14.60 6.39 0.44
C ILE A 34 -16.07 5.97 0.27
N PRO A 35 -16.42 4.68 0.47
CA PRO A 35 -17.82 4.28 0.48
C PRO A 35 -18.54 4.99 1.62
N LEU A 36 -19.65 5.65 1.30
CA LEU A 36 -20.54 6.24 2.30
C LEU A 36 -21.07 5.11 3.20
N SER A 37 -20.72 5.16 4.48
CA SER A 37 -21.06 4.10 5.43
C SER A 37 -22.57 4.00 5.61
N SER A 38 -23.08 2.77 5.51
CA SER A 38 -24.50 2.46 5.55
C SER A 38 -25.03 2.45 7.00
N LYS A 39 -25.60 3.59 7.42
CA LYS A 39 -26.41 3.82 8.62
C LYS A 39 -25.72 3.59 9.99
N PRO A 40 -25.87 4.51 10.97
CA PRO A 40 -26.54 5.82 10.88
C PRO A 40 -25.74 6.82 10.02
N PRO A 41 -26.38 7.84 9.45
CA PRO A 41 -25.67 8.88 8.70
C PRO A 41 -24.78 9.69 9.67
N TYR A 42 -23.47 9.72 9.39
CA TYR A 42 -22.52 10.59 10.09
C TYR A 42 -21.80 11.51 9.11
N CYS A 43 -21.62 12.77 9.50
CA CYS A 43 -20.80 13.70 8.74
C CYS A 43 -19.32 13.48 9.08
N LYS A 44 -18.46 13.30 8.06
CA LYS A 44 -17.02 13.15 8.23
C LYS A 44 -16.30 14.38 7.70
N THR A 45 -15.94 15.29 8.61
CA THR A 45 -15.18 16.50 8.28
C THR A 45 -13.68 16.27 8.42
N TYR A 46 -12.88 17.07 7.72
CA TYR A 46 -11.42 17.02 7.74
C TYR A 46 -10.85 18.44 7.93
N PRO A 47 -10.75 18.96 9.17
CA PRO A 47 -10.35 20.35 9.42
C PRO A 47 -8.99 20.74 8.83
N TYR A 48 -8.06 19.79 8.67
CA TYR A 48 -6.75 20.03 8.04
C TYR A 48 -6.77 20.13 6.50
N LEU A 49 -7.93 19.87 5.87
CA LEU A 49 -8.15 20.05 4.43
C LEU A 49 -9.05 21.27 4.15
N ASP A 50 -9.27 22.11 5.16
CA ASP A 50 -9.97 23.38 5.00
C ASP A 50 -9.24 24.30 4.00
N ARG A 51 -10.02 25.02 3.18
CA ARG A 51 -9.49 25.87 2.10
C ARG A 51 -8.67 27.03 2.65
N ASP A 52 -9.18 27.69 3.69
CA ASP A 52 -8.59 28.92 4.21
C ASP A 52 -7.31 28.59 4.99
N LEU A 53 -7.31 27.47 5.72
CA LEU A 53 -6.10 26.91 6.33
C LEU A 53 -5.04 26.55 5.27
N LEU A 54 -5.41 25.89 4.17
CA LEU A 54 -4.47 25.56 3.10
C LEU A 54 -3.93 26.82 2.40
N GLN A 55 -4.80 27.81 2.12
CA GLN A 55 -4.40 29.09 1.53
C GLN A 55 -3.42 29.85 2.44
N PHE A 56 -3.69 29.90 3.75
CA PHE A 56 -2.77 30.43 4.75
C PHE A 56 -1.43 29.69 4.74
N LEU A 57 -1.45 28.35 4.75
CA LEU A 57 -0.23 27.53 4.71
C LEU A 57 0.59 27.72 3.42
N PHE A 58 -0.04 27.99 2.27
CA PHE A 58 0.67 28.30 1.03
C PHE A 58 1.22 29.73 0.96
N ALA A 59 0.63 30.68 1.70
CA ALA A 59 1.14 32.04 1.81
C ALA A 59 2.35 32.18 2.75
N LEU A 60 2.55 31.23 3.67
CA LEU A 60 3.66 31.29 4.64
C LEU A 60 5.03 30.93 4.01
N PRO A 61 6.12 31.62 4.42
CA PRO A 61 7.48 31.23 4.05
C PRO A 61 7.80 29.79 4.43
N ARG A 62 8.44 29.06 3.52
CA ARG A 62 8.70 27.61 3.64
C ARG A 62 9.50 27.25 4.88
N GLU A 63 10.37 28.14 5.33
CA GLU A 63 11.26 28.06 6.50
C GLU A 63 10.48 28.13 7.83
N GLN A 64 9.28 28.71 7.83
CA GLN A 64 8.41 28.73 9.01
C GLN A 64 7.63 27.40 9.19
N ILE A 65 7.35 26.71 8.08
CA ILE A 65 6.63 25.43 8.04
C ILE A 65 7.62 24.26 8.22
N LEU A 66 8.71 24.28 7.45
CA LEU A 66 9.72 23.23 7.38
C LEU A 66 11.01 23.68 8.08
N ARG A 67 11.24 23.16 9.29
CA ARG A 67 12.51 23.35 10.02
C ARG A 67 13.29 22.04 10.08
N PRO A 68 14.64 22.05 9.99
CA PRO A 68 15.47 20.86 10.13
C PRO A 68 15.13 20.09 11.40
N HIS A 69 15.00 18.76 11.29
CA HIS A 69 14.63 17.84 12.38
C HIS A 69 13.26 18.09 13.07
N GLN A 70 12.57 19.19 12.79
CA GLN A 70 11.30 19.58 13.40
C GLN A 70 10.12 19.41 12.44
N ARG A 71 9.61 18.19 12.32
CA ARG A 71 8.38 17.92 11.57
C ARG A 71 7.18 18.59 12.26
N ARG A 72 6.27 19.16 11.45
CA ARG A 72 5.08 19.91 11.92
C ARG A 72 5.43 21.07 12.88
N SER A 73 6.58 21.73 12.70
CA SER A 73 7.08 22.78 13.61
C SER A 73 6.08 23.92 13.83
N LEU A 74 5.41 24.40 12.76
CA LEU A 74 4.37 25.42 12.87
C LEU A 74 3.18 24.95 13.73
N MET A 75 2.60 23.79 13.39
CA MET A 75 1.46 23.21 14.13
C MET A 75 1.78 22.94 15.60
N ARG A 76 3.01 22.48 15.89
CA ARG A 76 3.50 22.26 17.26
C ARG A 76 3.63 23.57 18.06
N ARG A 77 4.05 24.66 17.42
CA ARG A 77 4.09 25.98 18.07
C ARG A 77 2.68 26.55 18.28
N ALA A 78 1.78 26.36 17.31
CA ALA A 78 0.40 26.84 17.39
C ALA A 78 -0.47 26.09 18.42
N LEU A 79 -0.16 24.83 18.72
CA LEU A 79 -0.87 24.00 19.71
C LEU A 79 -0.18 23.96 21.10
N ALA A 80 0.95 24.66 21.27
CA ALA A 80 1.61 24.75 22.56
C ALA A 80 0.71 25.45 23.58
N GLY A 81 0.60 24.89 24.79
CA GLY A 81 -0.33 25.36 25.83
C GLY A 81 -1.79 24.89 25.67
N ILE A 82 -2.18 24.39 24.50
CA ILE A 82 -3.51 23.77 24.26
C ILE A 82 -3.42 22.24 24.40
N VAL A 83 -2.36 21.64 23.86
CA VAL A 83 -2.15 20.19 23.84
C VAL A 83 -0.99 19.83 24.80
N PRO A 84 -1.14 18.81 25.66
CA PRO A 84 -0.07 18.37 26.57
C PRO A 84 1.24 18.06 25.84
N PRO A 85 2.40 18.42 26.43
CA PRO A 85 3.70 18.30 25.76
C PRO A 85 4.04 16.85 25.37
N GLU A 86 3.56 15.85 26.10
CA GLU A 86 3.75 14.42 25.82
C GLU A 86 3.10 14.03 24.48
N VAL A 87 1.90 14.55 24.21
CA VAL A 87 1.17 14.35 22.95
C VAL A 87 1.81 15.16 21.83
N LEU A 88 2.22 16.39 22.12
CA LEU A 88 2.76 17.32 21.13
C LEU A 88 4.16 16.90 20.64
N HIS A 89 5.03 16.47 21.55
CA HIS A 89 6.38 15.99 21.28
C HIS A 89 6.47 14.49 20.99
N GLY A 90 5.41 13.72 21.30
CA GLY A 90 5.32 12.28 21.12
C GLY A 90 5.87 11.78 19.77
N ARG A 91 6.69 10.72 19.84
CA ARG A 91 7.16 10.01 18.64
C ARG A 91 5.98 9.29 17.99
N ARG A 92 5.84 9.40 16.67
CA ARG A 92 4.61 8.99 15.97
C ARG A 92 4.41 7.47 15.94
N LYS A 93 3.14 7.03 15.91
CA LYS A 93 2.71 5.63 15.65
C LYS A 93 2.79 5.24 14.15
N ALA A 94 3.97 5.38 13.53
CA ALA A 94 4.22 5.15 12.09
C ALA A 94 3.30 6.03 11.18
N PHE A 95 3.19 5.97 9.84
CA PHE A 95 3.88 5.27 8.72
C PHE A 95 3.89 3.76 8.72
N VAL A 96 2.70 3.24 8.97
CA VAL A 96 2.34 1.83 8.85
C VAL A 96 2.75 1.24 7.49
N ILE A 97 2.95 2.05 6.44
CA ILE A 97 3.36 1.58 5.10
C ILE A 97 4.90 1.51 4.93
N ARG A 98 5.69 2.41 5.53
CA ARG A 98 7.13 2.50 5.20
C ARG A 98 7.96 1.36 5.80
N GLY A 99 7.66 0.96 7.03
CA GLY A 99 8.33 -0.18 7.68
C GLY A 99 8.10 -1.50 6.92
N PRO A 100 6.84 -1.84 6.60
CA PRO A 100 6.53 -2.99 5.76
C PRO A 100 7.09 -2.93 4.34
N LEU A 101 7.12 -1.76 3.69
CA LEU A 101 7.84 -1.60 2.40
C LEU A 101 9.33 -1.95 2.53
N THR A 102 10.02 -1.42 3.54
CA THR A 102 11.43 -1.75 3.76
C THR A 102 11.65 -3.21 4.13
N ALA A 103 10.72 -3.82 4.88
CA ALA A 103 10.79 -5.24 5.23
C ALA A 103 10.61 -6.14 4.00
N ILE A 104 9.60 -5.89 3.17
CA ILE A 104 9.38 -6.59 1.89
C ILE A 104 10.61 -6.44 0.99
N ALA A 105 11.14 -5.23 0.83
CA ALA A 105 12.33 -4.98 0.01
C ALA A 105 13.57 -5.74 0.54
N SER A 106 13.76 -5.81 1.86
CA SER A 106 14.88 -6.53 2.48
C SER A 106 14.76 -8.06 2.46
N GLN A 107 13.56 -8.60 2.20
CA GLN A 107 13.27 -10.03 2.20
C GLN A 107 12.84 -10.53 0.81
N ILE A 108 13.02 -9.71 -0.23
CA ILE A 108 12.36 -9.90 -1.53
C ILE A 108 12.77 -11.19 -2.24
N ASP A 109 14.04 -11.62 -2.08
CA ASP A 109 14.54 -12.88 -2.64
C ASP A 109 13.97 -14.11 -1.91
N ALA A 110 13.81 -14.03 -0.59
CA ALA A 110 13.16 -15.08 0.20
C ALA A 110 11.65 -15.17 -0.10
N LEU A 111 11.01 -14.03 -0.36
CA LEU A 111 9.61 -13.98 -0.80
C LEU A 111 9.45 -14.55 -2.22
N ASP A 112 10.29 -14.19 -3.19
CA ASP A 112 10.25 -14.77 -4.55
C ASP A 112 10.41 -16.29 -4.51
N HIS A 113 11.35 -16.82 -3.73
CA HIS A 113 11.49 -18.27 -3.54
C HIS A 113 10.23 -18.89 -2.94
N ALA A 114 9.68 -18.30 -1.86
CA ALA A 114 8.45 -18.77 -1.23
C ALA A 114 7.22 -18.73 -2.17
N THR A 115 7.18 -17.83 -3.17
CA THR A 115 6.07 -17.79 -4.15
C THR A 115 6.02 -19.01 -5.07
N ARG A 116 7.12 -19.73 -5.25
CA ARG A 116 7.21 -20.88 -6.17
C ARG A 116 6.54 -22.14 -5.62
N GLU A 117 6.48 -22.26 -4.30
CA GLU A 117 5.95 -23.44 -3.59
C GLU A 117 4.64 -23.16 -2.83
N MET A 118 3.86 -22.16 -3.27
CA MET A 118 2.65 -21.75 -2.56
C MET A 118 1.52 -22.79 -2.63
N LEU A 119 0.95 -23.14 -1.47
CA LEU A 119 -0.25 -23.95 -1.39
C LEU A 119 -1.45 -23.25 -2.06
N ALA A 120 -1.53 -21.91 -1.97
CA ALA A 120 -2.54 -21.12 -2.68
C ALA A 120 -2.48 -21.30 -4.21
N SER A 121 -1.30 -21.54 -4.77
CA SER A 121 -1.12 -21.81 -6.21
C SER A 121 -1.51 -23.24 -6.57
N GLN A 122 -1.08 -24.22 -5.75
CA GLN A 122 -1.48 -25.63 -5.91
C GLN A 122 -3.00 -25.85 -5.81
N LEU A 123 -3.69 -25.04 -5.00
CA LEU A 123 -5.16 -25.05 -4.87
C LEU A 123 -5.88 -24.22 -5.95
N GLY A 124 -5.16 -23.57 -6.88
CA GLY A 124 -5.75 -22.74 -7.93
C GLY A 124 -6.39 -21.42 -7.44
N ILE A 125 -6.11 -21.02 -6.20
CA ILE A 125 -6.68 -19.80 -5.57
C ILE A 125 -5.94 -18.55 -6.06
N LEU A 126 -4.65 -18.67 -6.40
CA LEU A 126 -3.80 -17.56 -6.79
C LEU A 126 -2.76 -17.98 -7.84
N ASP A 127 -2.57 -17.16 -8.87
CA ASP A 127 -1.49 -17.33 -9.84
C ASP A 127 -0.16 -16.84 -9.25
N SER A 128 0.76 -17.78 -8.98
CA SER A 128 2.10 -17.48 -8.44
C SER A 128 2.98 -16.72 -9.43
N SER A 129 2.76 -16.83 -10.74
CA SER A 129 3.53 -16.10 -11.76
C SER A 129 3.24 -14.59 -11.73
N VAL A 130 1.97 -14.22 -11.54
CA VAL A 130 1.50 -12.83 -11.39
C VAL A 130 2.03 -12.23 -10.09
N LEU A 131 2.00 -12.98 -8.99
CA LEU A 131 2.56 -12.53 -7.71
C LEU A 131 4.07 -12.28 -7.79
N ALA A 132 4.82 -13.22 -8.40
CA ALA A 132 6.27 -13.06 -8.59
C ALA A 132 6.61 -11.88 -9.52
N ALA A 133 5.81 -11.62 -10.56
CA ALA A 133 5.94 -10.41 -11.38
C ALA A 133 5.69 -9.14 -10.56
N THR A 134 4.64 -9.12 -9.74
CA THR A 134 4.31 -8.00 -8.85
C THR A 134 5.44 -7.73 -7.84
N LEU A 135 6.09 -8.76 -7.28
CA LEU A 135 7.23 -8.60 -6.40
C LEU A 135 8.47 -8.04 -7.15
N ARG A 136 8.71 -8.47 -8.39
CA ARG A 136 9.77 -7.92 -9.24
C ARG A 136 9.54 -6.43 -9.54
N GLU A 137 8.31 -5.99 -9.72
CA GLU A 137 7.98 -4.56 -9.83
C GLU A 137 8.30 -3.78 -8.54
N VAL A 138 8.02 -4.33 -7.36
CA VAL A 138 8.44 -3.72 -6.07
C VAL A 138 9.96 -3.56 -6.01
N ARG A 139 10.72 -4.56 -6.46
CA ARG A 139 12.20 -4.50 -6.54
C ARG A 139 12.68 -3.37 -7.45
N ALA A 140 11.98 -3.13 -8.56
CA ALA A 140 12.25 -2.04 -9.49
C ALA A 140 11.78 -0.65 -9.00
N GLY A 141 11.19 -0.56 -7.80
CA GLY A 141 10.67 0.70 -7.23
C GLY A 141 9.24 1.03 -7.65
N GLY A 142 8.52 0.10 -8.27
CA GLY A 142 7.12 0.24 -8.65
C GLY A 142 6.16 0.34 -7.45
N SER A 143 5.01 0.98 -7.68
CA SER A 143 3.99 1.17 -6.64
C SER A 143 3.01 0.00 -6.58
N VAL A 144 3.13 -0.84 -5.55
CA VAL A 144 2.23 -1.98 -5.31
C VAL A 144 1.38 -1.76 -4.05
N SER A 145 0.14 -2.28 -4.07
CA SER A 145 -0.74 -2.34 -2.89
C SER A 145 -0.16 -3.27 -1.82
N ILE A 146 0.57 -2.69 -0.86
CA ILE A 146 1.13 -3.41 0.30
C ILE A 146 0.06 -4.17 1.09
N PRO A 147 -1.16 -3.64 1.35
CA PRO A 147 -2.22 -4.42 1.98
C PRO A 147 -2.61 -5.68 1.18
N SER A 148 -2.57 -5.63 -0.15
CA SER A 148 -2.88 -6.80 -1.00
C SER A 148 -1.78 -7.87 -0.88
N VAL A 149 -0.51 -7.47 -0.97
CA VAL A 149 0.64 -8.39 -0.81
C VAL A 149 0.63 -9.04 0.58
N PHE A 150 0.35 -8.27 1.64
CA PHE A 150 0.22 -8.82 3.00
C PHE A 150 -0.94 -9.81 3.14
N ARG A 151 -2.10 -9.56 2.51
CA ARG A 151 -3.22 -10.50 2.52
C ARG A 151 -2.86 -11.83 1.87
N VAL A 152 -2.13 -11.80 0.75
CA VAL A 152 -1.67 -13.00 0.05
C VAL A 152 -0.75 -13.85 0.94
N PHE A 153 0.29 -13.25 1.54
CA PHE A 153 1.18 -14.00 2.43
C PHE A 153 0.52 -14.44 3.75
N ALA A 154 -0.42 -13.66 4.28
CA ALA A 154 -1.21 -14.06 5.45
C ALA A 154 -2.13 -15.25 5.14
N MET A 155 -2.78 -15.25 3.96
CA MET A 155 -3.59 -16.36 3.47
C MET A 155 -2.76 -17.63 3.24
N GLU A 156 -1.60 -17.51 2.59
CA GLU A 156 -0.68 -18.64 2.39
C GLU A 156 -0.20 -19.24 3.72
N ARG A 157 0.17 -18.39 4.69
CA ARG A 157 0.56 -18.85 6.04
C ARG A 157 -0.61 -19.50 6.79
N TRP A 158 -1.84 -19.03 6.59
CA TRP A 158 -3.04 -19.66 7.14
C TRP A 158 -3.30 -21.04 6.49
N LEU A 159 -3.20 -21.15 5.16
CA LEU A 159 -3.32 -22.41 4.44
C LEU A 159 -2.25 -23.43 4.87
N ARG A 160 -1.00 -23.01 5.08
CA ARG A 160 0.07 -23.88 5.64
C ARG A 160 -0.24 -24.35 7.06
N ASN A 161 -0.83 -23.49 7.89
CA ASN A 161 -1.23 -23.90 9.24
C ASN A 161 -2.40 -24.90 9.23
N LEU A 162 -3.36 -24.73 8.31
CA LEU A 162 -4.44 -25.70 8.10
C LEU A 162 -3.94 -27.04 7.54
N ALA A 163 -2.96 -27.02 6.63
CA ALA A 163 -2.29 -28.21 6.12
C ALA A 163 -1.58 -28.96 7.25
N HIS A 164 -0.85 -28.25 8.12
CA HIS A 164 -0.19 -28.82 9.30
C HIS A 164 -1.17 -29.44 10.32
N TRP A 165 -2.43 -29.01 10.34
CA TRP A 165 -3.49 -29.61 11.16
C TRP A 165 -4.28 -30.71 10.43
N ASN A 166 -3.80 -31.21 9.28
CA ASN A 166 -4.45 -32.19 8.40
C ASN A 166 -5.89 -31.88 7.94
N THR A 167 -6.40 -30.68 8.23
CA THR A 167 -7.77 -30.25 7.84
C THR A 167 -7.99 -30.10 6.34
N LEU A 168 -6.92 -30.12 5.52
CA LEU A 168 -6.99 -30.00 4.06
C LEU A 168 -7.02 -31.34 3.31
N GLU A 169 -6.89 -32.49 3.98
CA GLU A 169 -6.96 -33.80 3.30
C GLU A 169 -8.32 -34.03 2.62
N ASP A 170 -9.43 -33.60 3.25
CA ASP A 170 -10.79 -33.69 2.70
C ASP A 170 -11.05 -32.72 1.51
N PHE A 171 -10.21 -31.70 1.33
CA PHE A 171 -10.27 -30.81 0.17
C PHE A 171 -9.49 -31.37 -1.02
N GLY A 172 -8.34 -32.01 -0.77
CA GLY A 172 -7.50 -32.60 -1.83
C GLY A 172 -8.15 -33.78 -2.56
N THR A 173 -9.05 -34.51 -1.92
CA THR A 173 -9.89 -35.54 -2.54
C THR A 173 -10.98 -34.93 -3.43
N ARG A 174 -11.72 -33.93 -2.94
CA ARG A 174 -12.78 -33.24 -3.68
C ARG A 174 -12.27 -32.51 -4.93
N ILE A 175 -11.13 -31.80 -4.84
CA ILE A 175 -10.57 -31.06 -5.98
C ILE A 175 -10.09 -32.01 -7.09
N ARG A 176 -9.45 -33.14 -6.74
CA ARG A 176 -9.06 -34.16 -7.74
C ARG A 176 -10.28 -34.80 -8.42
N GLY A 177 -11.37 -35.05 -7.69
CA GLY A 177 -12.65 -35.48 -8.27
C GLY A 177 -13.24 -34.45 -9.24
N SER A 178 -13.22 -33.16 -8.88
CA SER A 178 -13.74 -32.08 -9.73
C SER A 178 -12.89 -31.84 -10.98
N ALA A 179 -11.56 -31.95 -10.89
CA ALA A 179 -10.67 -31.82 -12.04
C ALA A 179 -10.84 -32.97 -13.04
N ALA A 180 -11.09 -34.19 -12.54
CA ALA A 180 -11.40 -35.36 -13.38
C ALA A 180 -12.78 -35.26 -14.07
N LEU A 181 -13.75 -34.55 -13.50
CA LEU A 181 -14.98 -34.18 -14.21
C LEU A 181 -14.72 -33.09 -15.27
N ALA A 182 -13.92 -32.08 -14.94
CA ALA A 182 -13.66 -30.95 -15.84
C ALA A 182 -12.88 -31.34 -17.11
N SER A 183 -12.00 -32.34 -17.04
CA SER A 183 -11.29 -32.86 -18.23
C SER A 183 -12.19 -33.66 -19.17
N ARG A 184 -13.36 -34.14 -18.70
CA ARG A 184 -14.27 -34.97 -19.50
C ARG A 184 -15.22 -34.18 -20.41
N ASN A 185 -15.38 -32.87 -20.17
CA ASN A 185 -16.32 -32.00 -20.89
C ASN A 185 -15.66 -31.02 -21.90
N ARG A 186 -14.37 -31.18 -22.23
CA ARG A 186 -13.74 -30.42 -23.34
C ARG A 186 -13.79 -31.22 -24.65
N THR A 187 -14.93 -31.21 -25.32
CA THR A 187 -14.99 -31.51 -26.75
C THR A 187 -14.33 -30.37 -27.55
N PRO A 188 -13.44 -30.65 -28.52
CA PRO A 188 -12.84 -29.60 -29.33
C PRO A 188 -13.86 -29.05 -30.34
N HIS A 189 -14.12 -27.74 -30.30
CA HIS A 189 -14.87 -27.08 -31.37
C HIS A 189 -13.96 -26.91 -32.59
N GLU A 190 -14.31 -27.57 -33.69
CA GLU A 190 -13.65 -27.41 -34.99
C GLU A 190 -13.80 -25.97 -35.49
N PHE A 191 -12.68 -25.25 -35.66
CA PHE A 191 -12.66 -24.06 -36.51
C PHE A 191 -12.57 -24.50 -37.97
N LYS A 192 -13.71 -24.54 -38.67
CA LYS A 192 -13.72 -24.71 -40.12
C LYS A 192 -13.29 -23.41 -40.79
N THR A 193 -12.08 -23.44 -41.34
CA THR A 193 -11.62 -22.48 -42.35
C THR A 193 -12.55 -22.56 -43.57
N SER A 194 -12.91 -21.43 -44.16
CA SER A 194 -13.52 -21.39 -45.49
C SER A 194 -13.06 -20.13 -46.20
N LEU A 195 -12.31 -20.32 -47.29
CA LEU A 195 -12.07 -19.28 -48.29
C LEU A 195 -13.35 -19.10 -49.12
N SER A 196 -13.67 -17.85 -49.45
CA SER A 196 -14.29 -17.40 -50.70
C SER A 196 -13.97 -15.92 -50.87
#